data_AF-A0ABD7UUP8-F1
#
_entry.id   AF-A0ABD7UUP8-F1
#
_cell.length_a   1.000
_cell.length_b   1.000
_cell.length_c   1.000
_cell.angle_alpha   90.00
_cell.angle_beta   90.00
_cell.angle_gamma   90.00
#
_symmetry.space_group_name_H-M   'P 1'
#
loop_
_entity.id
_entity.type
_entity.pdbx_description
1 polymer ?
#
loop_
_entity_poly.entity_id
_entity_poly.type
_entity_poly.pdbx_seq_one_letter_code
_entity_poly.pdbx_strand_id
1 'polypeptide(L)' 'MPDNTIAIEKIKKYLLDNNLKQVDLAVTYGKEPQDVANILAGRKKDPASNRFVLKVISDLKIR' A
#
# COMPACT_ATOMS: atom_id res chain seq x y z
N MET A 1 9.90 5.61 -14.14
CA MET A 1 8.63 5.84 -13.42
C MET A 1 8.97 6.40 -12.03
N PRO A 2 8.13 7.24 -11.41
CA PRO A 2 8.39 7.67 -10.03
C PRO A 2 8.38 6.44 -9.09
N ASP A 3 9.44 6.29 -8.31
CA ASP A 3 9.57 5.16 -7.39
C ASP A 3 8.74 5.39 -6.12
N ASN A 4 7.61 4.70 -6.03
CA ASN A 4 6.70 4.72 -4.88
C ASN A 4 7.28 4.01 -3.63
N THR A 5 8.58 3.71 -3.59
CA THR A 5 9.23 2.96 -2.49
C THR A 5 9.04 3.65 -1.14
N ILE A 6 9.29 4.97 -1.06
CA ILE A 6 9.10 5.78 0.16
C ILE A 6 7.64 5.72 0.62
N ALA A 7 6.71 5.81 -0.33
CA ALA A 7 5.28 5.78 -0.10
C ALA A 7 4.84 4.40 0.46
N ILE A 8 5.33 3.32 -0.15
CA ILE A 8 5.13 1.92 0.29
C ILE A 8 5.69 1.68 1.69
N GLU A 9 6.89 2.21 2.00
CA GLU A 9 7.49 2.10 3.34
C GLU A 9 6.69 2.82 4.41
N LYS A 10 6.16 4.02 4.10
CA LYS A 10 5.24 4.74 4.98
C LYS A 10 3.98 3.92 5.30
N ILE A 11 3.37 3.27 4.31
CA ILE A 11 2.24 2.36 4.55
C ILE A 11 2.66 1.20 5.46
N LYS A 12 3.81 0.54 5.18
CA LYS A 12 4.28 -0.58 6.00
C LYS A 12 4.56 -0.20 7.45
N LYS A 13 5.14 0.98 7.70
CA LYS A 13 5.32 1.51 9.07
C LYS A 13 3.97 1.74 9.74
N TYR A 14 3.07 2.47 9.09
CA TYR A 14 1.74 2.72 9.64
C TYR A 14 0.98 1.42 9.98
N LEU A 15 1.08 0.40 9.12
CA LEU A 15 0.53 -0.93 9.39
C LEU A 15 1.15 -1.55 10.65
N LEU A 16 2.47 -1.57 10.75
CA LEU A 16 3.19 -2.11 11.91
C LEU A 16 2.82 -1.36 13.21
N ASP A 17 2.84 -0.03 13.18
CA ASP A 17 2.60 0.85 14.32
C ASP A 17 1.14 0.74 14.84
N ASN A 18 0.18 0.45 13.96
CA ASN A 18 -1.23 0.23 14.31
C ASN A 18 -1.60 -1.26 14.48
N ASN A 19 -0.61 -2.17 14.41
CA ASN A 19 -0.80 -3.62 14.44
C ASN A 19 -1.78 -4.16 13.37
N LEU A 20 -1.89 -3.45 12.25
CA LEU A 20 -2.69 -3.79 11.07
C LEU A 20 -1.86 -4.63 10.09
N LYS A 21 -2.53 -5.46 9.29
CA LYS A 21 -1.91 -6.31 8.28
C LYS A 21 -2.26 -5.86 6.87
N GLN A 22 -1.46 -6.31 5.91
CA GLN A 22 -1.69 -6.06 4.48
C GLN A 22 -3.02 -6.66 3.98
N VAL A 23 -3.51 -7.73 4.64
CA VAL A 23 -4.85 -8.29 4.43
C VAL A 23 -5.96 -7.31 4.82
N ASP A 24 -5.78 -6.48 5.85
CA ASP A 24 -6.82 -5.55 6.29
C ASP A 24 -6.98 -4.39 5.30
N LEU A 25 -5.88 -3.93 4.69
CA LEU A 25 -5.92 -3.08 3.50
C LEU A 25 -6.59 -3.78 2.32
N ALA A 26 -6.27 -5.05 2.06
CA ALA A 26 -6.88 -5.80 0.97
C ALA A 26 -8.41 -5.86 1.12
N VAL A 27 -8.91 -6.17 2.32
CA VAL A 27 -10.33 -6.15 2.67
C VAL A 27 -10.93 -4.75 2.52
N THR A 28 -10.31 -3.72 3.12
CA THR A 28 -10.80 -2.32 3.11
C THR A 28 -10.98 -1.77 1.70
N TYR A 29 -10.10 -2.14 0.76
CA TYR A 29 -10.11 -1.64 -0.62
C TYR A 29 -10.63 -2.65 -1.65
N GLY A 30 -11.22 -3.78 -1.21
CA GLY A 30 -11.77 -4.80 -2.10
C GLY A 30 -10.74 -5.42 -3.05
N LYS A 31 -9.50 -5.60 -2.60
CA LYS A 31 -8.39 -6.17 -3.36
C LYS A 31 -8.00 -7.55 -2.84
N GLU A 32 -7.35 -8.32 -3.70
CA GLU A 32 -6.74 -9.58 -3.29
C GLU A 32 -5.50 -9.33 -2.41
N PRO A 33 -5.33 -10.04 -1.29
CA PRO A 33 -4.17 -9.88 -0.41
C PRO A 33 -2.81 -10.08 -1.08
N GLN A 34 -2.72 -11.06 -2.01
CA GLN A 34 -1.48 -11.26 -2.78
C GLN A 34 -1.16 -10.07 -3.67
N ASP A 35 -2.18 -9.43 -4.25
CA ASP A 35 -1.96 -8.27 -5.12
C ASP A 35 -1.50 -7.06 -4.31
N VAL A 36 -2.13 -6.80 -3.15
CA VAL A 36 -1.66 -5.77 -2.20
C VAL A 36 -0.24 -6.06 -1.72
N ALA A 37 0.08 -7.32 -1.40
CA ALA A 37 1.43 -7.72 -1.01
C ALA A 37 2.46 -7.52 -2.13
N ASN A 38 2.12 -7.82 -3.39
CA ASN A 38 2.99 -7.59 -4.54
C ASN A 38 3.19 -6.11 -4.87
N ILE A 39 2.17 -5.28 -4.65
CA ILE A 39 2.25 -3.81 -4.73
C ILE A 39 3.17 -3.27 -3.63
N LEU A 40 2.94 -3.66 -2.37
CA LEU A 40 3.77 -3.26 -1.23
C LEU A 40 5.17 -3.90 -1.25
N ALA A 41 5.40 -4.98 -2.00
CA ALA A 41 6.73 -5.52 -2.26
C ALA A 41 7.48 -4.76 -3.36
N GLY A 42 6.86 -3.79 -4.04
CA GLY A 42 7.45 -3.09 -5.19
C GLY A 42 7.60 -3.95 -6.45
N ARG A 43 7.07 -5.18 -6.43
CA ARG A 43 7.08 -6.12 -7.57
C ARG A 43 6.13 -5.67 -8.67
N LYS A 44 4.99 -5.08 -8.30
CA LYS A 44 3.94 -4.65 -9.23
C LYS A 44 4.02 -3.14 -9.50
N LYS A 45 4.76 -2.74 -10.54
CA LYS A 45 5.05 -1.33 -10.89
C LYS A 45 3.99 -0.64 -11.78
N ASP A 46 2.81 -1.23 -11.92
CA ASP A 46 1.75 -0.70 -12.79
C ASP A 46 1.23 0.69 -12.35
N PRO A 47 0.77 1.54 -13.27
CA PRO A 47 0.13 2.82 -12.93
C PRO A 47 -1.14 2.69 -12.06
N ALA A 48 -1.77 1.51 -12.03
CA ALA A 48 -2.88 1.20 -11.13
C ALA A 48 -2.39 0.97 -9.68
N SER A 49 -1.30 0.21 -9.52
CA SER A 49 -0.61 -0.03 -8.25
C SER A 49 -0.07 1.26 -7.65
N ASN A 50 0.51 2.12 -8.50
CA ASN A 50 1.01 3.43 -8.12
C ASN A 50 -0.11 4.30 -7.50
N ARG A 51 -1.26 4.39 -8.20
CA ARG A 51 -2.46 5.11 -7.73
C ARG A 51 -3.08 4.50 -6.47
N PHE A 52 -3.04 3.18 -6.31
CA PHE A 52 -3.49 2.51 -5.09
C PHE A 52 -2.68 2.94 -3.87
N VAL A 53 -1.34 2.89 -3.96
CA VAL A 53 -0.43 3.34 -2.88
C VAL A 53 -0.68 4.79 -2.50
N LEU A 54 -0.81 5.69 -3.48
CA LEU A 54 -1.09 7.11 -3.24
C LEU A 54 -2.45 7.32 -2.57
N LYS A 55 -3.49 6.59 -2.99
CA LYS A 55 -4.81 6.64 -2.35
C LYS A 55 -4.73 6.18 -0.88
N VAL A 56 -4.09 5.04 -0.62
CA VAL A 56 -3.95 4.49 0.75
C VAL A 56 -3.26 5.49 1.69
N ILE A 57 -2.22 6.17 1.23
CA ILE A 57 -1.51 7.19 2.03
C ILE A 57 -2.37 8.42 2.31
N SER A 58 -3.14 8.88 1.31
CA SER A 58 -4.07 9.99 1.46
C SER A 58 -5.21 9.67 2.43
N ASP A 59 -5.82 8.49 2.28
CA ASP A 59 -6.97 8.04 3.08
C ASP A 59 -6.55 7.77 4.54
N LEU A 60 -5.37 7.17 4.75
CA LEU A 60 -4.77 6.98 6.08
C LEU A 60 -4.07 8.25 6.64
N LYS A 61 -4.08 9.36 5.88
CA LYS A 61 -3.44 10.65 6.23
C LYS A 61 -1.97 10.54 6.65
N ILE A 62 -1.22 9.60 6.06
CA ILE A 62 0.19 9.37 6.40
C ILE A 62 1.05 10.47 5.77
N ARG A 63 1.46 11.45 6.58
CA ARG A 63 2.28 12.60 6.13
C ARG A 63 3.77 12.27 5.98
#